data_AF-A0A849M3F7-F1
#
_entry.id   AF-A0A849M3F7-F1
#
_cell.length_a   1.000
_cell.length_b   1.000
_cell.length_c   1.000
_cell.angle_alpha   90.00
_cell.angle_beta   90.00
_cell.angle_gamma   90.00
#
_symmetry.space_group_name_H-M   'P 1'
#
loop_
_entity.id
_entity.type
_entity.pdbx_description
1 polymer ?
#
loop_
_entity_poly.entity_id
_entity_poly.type
_entity_poly.pdbx_seq_one_letter_code
_entity_poly.pdbx_strand_id
1 'polypeptide(L)'
;MKIKKFTSSSGLEILVGQDDASNDYLSLKLANANDLWFHVAGFPGSHVVLCCADYEEDKDSIKEAAALAAWFSKMRNGKNVSVHYCKAQNVSKPRKSKPGTVNIKQIKKIKVTPRLLDDGEWIE
;
A
#
# COMPACT_ATOMS: atom_id res chain seq x y z
N MET A 1 -13.12 1.47 11.80
CA MET A 1 -11.96 1.32 10.90
C MET A 1 -12.11 2.31 9.76
N LYS A 2 -11.05 3.03 9.35
CA LYS A 2 -11.10 4.03 8.28
C LYS A 2 -10.20 3.57 7.12
N ILE A 3 -10.82 3.00 6.09
CA ILE A 3 -10.14 2.51 4.88
C ILE A 3 -10.68 3.26 3.68
N LYS A 4 -9.80 3.81 2.85
CA LYS A 4 -10.16 4.34 1.52
C LYS A 4 -10.02 3.23 0.49
N LYS A 5 -10.91 3.24 -0.50
CA LYS A 5 -10.94 2.29 -1.60
C LYS A 5 -10.71 3.04 -2.90
N PHE A 6 -9.89 2.46 -3.76
CA PHE A 6 -9.61 2.90 -5.12
C PHE A 6 -9.68 1.69 -6.05
N THR A 7 -9.69 1.95 -7.35
CA THR A 7 -9.66 0.91 -8.37
C THR A 7 -8.52 1.22 -9.33
N SER A 8 -7.66 0.23 -9.58
CA SER A 8 -6.59 0.38 -10.56
C SER A 8 -7.15 0.54 -11.97
N SER A 9 -6.30 0.96 -12.91
CA SER A 9 -6.66 1.02 -14.33
C SER A 9 -7.08 -0.33 -14.92
N SER A 10 -6.64 -1.46 -14.34
CA SER A 10 -7.03 -2.81 -14.73
C SER A 10 -8.25 -3.36 -13.97
N GLY A 11 -8.86 -2.57 -13.07
CA GLY A 11 -10.06 -2.95 -12.33
C GLY A 11 -9.80 -3.64 -10.98
N LEU A 12 -8.55 -3.71 -10.52
CA LEU A 12 -8.22 -4.31 -9.22
C LEU A 12 -8.49 -3.34 -8.07
N GLU A 13 -9.00 -3.84 -6.95
CA GLU A 13 -9.26 -3.00 -5.76
C GLU A 13 -7.95 -2.63 -5.07
N ILE A 14 -7.80 -1.35 -4.71
CA ILE A 14 -6.69 -0.86 -3.89
C ILE A 14 -7.26 -0.28 -2.59
N LEU A 15 -6.75 -0.76 -1.46
CA LEU A 15 -7.18 -0.38 -0.12
C LEU A 15 -6.09 0.43 0.57
N VAL A 16 -6.46 1.54 1.22
CA VAL A 16 -5.53 2.42 1.94
C VAL A 16 -6.00 2.63 3.37
N GLY A 17 -5.15 2.30 4.35
CA GLY A 17 -5.42 2.57 5.76
C GLY A 17 -5.21 4.04 6.11
N GLN A 18 -6.16 4.70 6.78
CA GLN A 18 -6.08 6.14 7.07
C GLN A 18 -5.45 6.46 8.44
N ASP A 19 -5.27 5.47 9.29
CA ASP A 19 -4.67 5.61 10.63
C ASP A 19 -3.96 4.31 11.04
N ASP A 20 -3.18 4.36 12.13
CA ASP A 20 -2.35 3.25 12.58
C ASP A 20 -3.15 1.98 12.93
N ALA A 21 -4.37 2.14 13.46
CA ALA A 21 -5.25 1.02 13.77
C ALA A 21 -5.80 0.36 12.49
N SER A 22 -6.19 1.18 11.51
CA SER A 22 -6.64 0.73 10.19
C SER A 22 -5.51 0.10 9.39
N ASN A 23 -4.29 0.63 9.52
CA ASN A 23 -3.07 0.06 8.94
C ASN A 23 -2.80 -1.35 9.48
N ASP A 24 -2.91 -1.57 10.79
CA ASP A 24 -2.76 -2.90 11.39
C ASP A 24 -3.82 -3.88 10.88
N TYR A 25 -5.09 -3.45 10.92
CA TYR A 25 -6.18 -4.29 10.45
C TYR A 25 -6.05 -4.63 8.97
N LEU A 26 -5.75 -3.64 8.14
CA LEU A 26 -5.56 -3.82 6.71
C LEU A 26 -4.47 -4.85 6.43
N SER A 27 -3.29 -4.69 7.05
CA SER A 27 -2.13 -5.54 6.81
C SER A 27 -2.24 -6.96 7.37
N LEU A 28 -2.96 -7.14 8.48
CA LEU A 28 -2.86 -8.38 9.28
C LEU A 28 -4.17 -9.18 9.33
N LYS A 29 -5.29 -8.58 8.90
CA LYS A 29 -6.63 -9.18 9.02
C LYS A 29 -7.44 -9.11 7.73
N LEU A 30 -7.37 -8.00 6.99
CA LEU A 30 -8.17 -7.80 5.79
C LEU A 30 -7.49 -8.35 4.52
N ALA A 31 -6.18 -8.12 4.37
CA ALA A 31 -5.44 -8.59 3.21
C ALA A 31 -5.36 -10.13 3.14
N ASN A 32 -5.59 -10.68 1.95
CA ASN A 32 -5.38 -12.10 1.67
C ASN A 32 -3.89 -12.40 1.46
N ALA A 33 -3.49 -13.65 1.65
CA ALA A 33 -2.08 -14.07 1.58
C ALA A 33 -1.36 -13.66 0.27
N ASN A 34 -2.07 -13.73 -0.86
CA ASN A 34 -1.55 -13.43 -2.19
C ASN A 34 -1.63 -11.94 -2.59
N ASP A 35 -2.37 -11.12 -1.84
CA ASP A 35 -2.46 -9.69 -2.11
C ASP A 35 -1.09 -9.01 -1.96
N LEU A 36 -0.88 -7.90 -2.67
CA LEU A 36 0.34 -7.13 -2.54
C LEU A 36 0.15 -6.01 -1.52
N TRP A 37 1.11 -5.91 -0.59
CA TRP A 37 1.18 -4.89 0.43
C TRP A 37 2.28 -3.88 0.13
N PHE A 38 2.03 -2.60 0.39
CA PHE A 38 2.91 -1.48 0.07
C PHE A 38 3.05 -0.51 1.24
N HIS A 39 4.23 0.09 1.36
CA HIS A 39 4.50 1.22 2.27
C HIS A 39 5.74 1.99 1.83
N VAL A 40 5.78 3.31 2.10
CA VAL A 40 6.94 4.15 1.79
C VAL A 40 8.19 3.70 2.55
N ALA A 41 9.35 3.73 1.90
CA ALA A 41 10.59 3.26 2.52
C ALA A 41 11.17 4.33 3.46
N GLY A 42 11.31 4.02 4.75
CA GLY A 42 12.04 4.85 5.72
C GLY A 42 11.28 6.09 6.24
N PHE A 43 10.03 6.29 5.84
CA PHE A 43 9.19 7.40 6.27
C PHE A 43 7.85 6.90 6.82
N PRO A 44 7.16 7.67 7.68
CA PRO A 44 5.79 7.35 8.07
C PRO A 44 4.82 7.48 6.89
N GLY A 45 3.92 6.50 6.75
CA GLY A 45 2.88 6.53 5.74
C GLY A 45 1.78 5.49 5.97
N SER A 46 0.82 5.50 5.07
CA SER A 46 -0.30 4.56 5.09
C SER A 46 0.14 3.19 4.59
N HIS A 47 -0.45 2.13 5.15
CA HIS A 47 -0.38 0.81 4.54
C HIS A 47 -1.35 0.77 3.37
N VAL A 48 -0.90 0.23 2.24
CA VAL A 48 -1.71 0.07 1.03
C VAL A 48 -1.71 -1.40 0.62
N VAL A 49 -2.85 -1.90 0.17
CA VAL A 49 -3.00 -3.27 -0.33
C VAL A 49 -3.64 -3.23 -1.71
N LEU A 50 -3.00 -3.88 -2.68
CA LEU A 50 -3.60 -4.20 -3.97
C LEU A 50 -4.20 -5.61 -3.86
N CYS A 51 -5.52 -5.69 -3.99
CA CYS A 51 -6.28 -6.93 -3.89
C CYS A 51 -6.17 -7.68 -5.21
N CYS A 52 -5.24 -8.62 -5.29
CA CYS A 52 -5.00 -9.43 -6.48
C CYS A 52 -5.86 -10.71 -6.49
N ALA A 53 -6.33 -11.19 -5.32
CA ALA A 53 -7.01 -12.47 -5.19
C ALA A 53 -6.22 -13.61 -5.90
N ASP A 54 -6.80 -14.23 -6.94
CA ASP A 54 -6.17 -15.24 -7.80
C ASP A 54 -5.76 -14.68 -9.19
N TYR A 55 -5.91 -13.38 -9.41
CA TYR A 55 -5.50 -12.71 -10.66
C TYR A 55 -4.01 -12.38 -10.65
N GLU A 56 -3.40 -12.40 -11.83
CA GLU A 56 -2.00 -12.02 -12.00
C GLU A 56 -1.85 -10.50 -11.83
N GLU A 57 -0.92 -10.08 -10.96
CA GLU A 57 -0.64 -8.68 -10.77
C GLU A 57 -0.05 -8.05 -12.06
N ASP A 58 -0.66 -6.98 -12.55
CA ASP A 58 -0.09 -6.21 -13.66
C ASP A 58 0.85 -5.11 -13.15
N LYS A 59 1.81 -4.71 -13.99
CA LYS A 59 2.84 -3.74 -13.63
C LYS A 59 2.27 -2.34 -13.34
N ASP A 60 1.15 -1.98 -13.94
CA ASP A 60 0.59 -0.64 -13.81
C ASP A 60 -0.23 -0.54 -12.51
N SER A 61 -1.02 -1.55 -12.15
CA SER A 61 -1.66 -1.64 -10.83
C SER A 61 -0.65 -1.57 -9.67
N ILE A 62 0.50 -2.24 -9.81
CA ILE A 62 1.58 -2.17 -8.82
C ILE A 62 2.09 -0.73 -8.67
N LYS A 63 2.31 -0.01 -9.79
CA LYS A 63 2.77 1.38 -9.76
C LYS A 63 1.72 2.30 -9.16
N GLU A 64 0.46 2.10 -9.49
CA GLU A 64 -0.69 2.88 -9.00
C GLU A 64 -0.86 2.73 -7.49
N ALA A 65 -0.85 1.49 -6.99
CA ALA A 65 -0.87 1.22 -5.55
C ALA A 65 0.35 1.81 -4.82
N ALA A 66 1.54 1.72 -5.42
CA ALA A 66 2.74 2.34 -4.88
C ALA A 66 2.65 3.88 -4.88
N ALA A 67 2.08 4.50 -5.92
CA ALA A 67 1.88 5.95 -6.00
C ALA A 67 0.92 6.43 -4.90
N LEU A 68 -0.14 5.68 -4.63
CA LEU A 68 -1.04 5.95 -3.50
C LEU A 68 -0.33 5.81 -2.15
N ALA A 69 0.51 4.78 -1.98
CA ALA A 69 1.31 4.63 -0.74
C ALA A 69 2.26 5.82 -0.53
N ALA A 70 2.86 6.35 -1.60
CA ALA A 70 3.68 7.55 -1.54
C ALA A 70 2.84 8.82 -1.26
N TRP A 71 1.66 8.94 -1.87
CA TRP A 71 0.74 10.06 -1.67
C TRP A 71 0.21 10.15 -0.24
N PHE A 72 -0.23 9.03 0.33
CA PHE A 72 -0.73 8.95 1.70
C PHE A 72 0.40 8.77 2.72
N SER A 73 1.52 9.48 2.52
CA SER A 73 2.68 9.46 3.40
C SER A 73 3.25 10.85 3.64
N LYS A 74 4.29 10.94 4.48
CA LYS A 74 5.07 12.17 4.65
C LYS A 74 5.86 12.57 3.40
N MET A 75 5.93 11.71 2.38
CA MET A 75 6.63 11.94 1.12
C MET A 75 5.70 12.39 -0.03
N ARG A 76 4.48 12.88 0.26
CA ARG A 76 3.49 13.29 -0.76
C ARG A 76 4.01 14.30 -1.80
N ASN A 77 4.90 15.20 -1.41
CA ASN A 77 5.48 16.21 -2.32
C ASN A 77 6.83 15.79 -2.91
N GLY A 78 7.25 14.53 -2.66
CA GLY A 78 8.52 14.01 -3.13
C GLY A 78 8.48 13.70 -4.62
N LYS A 79 9.62 13.84 -5.28
CA LYS A 79 9.83 13.33 -6.64
C LYS A 79 10.65 12.03 -6.53
N ASN A 80 10.23 10.96 -7.20
CA ASN A 80 10.94 9.68 -7.21
C ASN A 80 11.02 8.98 -5.82
N VAL A 81 9.87 8.86 -5.15
CA VAL A 81 9.73 8.26 -3.81
C VAL A 81 9.94 6.75 -3.87
N SER A 82 10.77 6.21 -2.99
CA SER A 82 11.00 4.77 -2.86
C SER A 82 9.88 4.12 -2.04
N VAL A 83 9.21 3.13 -2.62
CA VAL A 83 8.14 2.35 -1.99
C VAL A 83 8.59 0.89 -1.90
N HIS A 84 8.38 0.29 -0.73
CA HIS A 84 8.58 -1.14 -0.51
C HIS A 84 7.26 -1.86 -0.72
N TYR A 85 7.32 -3.04 -1.34
CA TYR A 85 6.17 -3.91 -1.46
C TYR A 85 6.54 -5.40 -1.37
N CYS A 86 5.60 -6.21 -0.93
CA CYS A 86 5.72 -7.66 -0.84
C CYS A 86 4.32 -8.30 -0.82
N LYS A 87 4.24 -9.63 -0.89
CA LYS A 87 2.97 -10.33 -0.61
C LYS A 87 2.54 -10.12 0.85
N ALA A 88 1.25 -9.96 1.12
CA ALA A 88 0.72 -9.70 2.44
C ALA A 88 1.03 -10.83 3.44
N GLN A 89 1.14 -12.09 3.00
CA GLN A 89 1.61 -13.19 3.84
C GLN A 89 3.02 -13.00 4.43
N ASN A 90 3.84 -12.12 3.83
CA ASN A 90 5.17 -11.78 4.30
C ASN A 90 5.18 -10.59 5.29
N VAL A 91 4.00 -10.07 5.64
CA VAL A 91 3.80 -8.99 6.62
C VAL A 91 3.39 -9.61 7.95
N SER A 92 4.02 -9.15 9.03
CA SER A 92 3.76 -9.68 10.38
C SER A 92 3.89 -8.61 11.45
N LYS A 93 3.23 -8.81 12.59
CA LYS A 93 3.30 -7.90 13.74
C LYS A 93 4.40 -8.32 14.73
N PRO A 94 5.38 -7.46 15.03
CA PRO A 94 6.28 -7.68 16.15
C PRO A 94 5.49 -7.71 17.48
N ARG A 95 5.83 -8.63 18.38
CA ARG A 95 5.17 -8.73 19.69
C ARG A 95 5.26 -7.41 20.46
N LYS A 96 4.14 -6.98 21.04
CA LYS A 96 4.00 -5.77 21.87
C LYS A 96 4.36 -4.45 21.16
N SER A 97 4.42 -4.42 19.83
CA SER A 97 4.65 -3.18 19.08
C SER A 97 3.37 -2.34 18.98
N LYS A 98 3.55 -1.02 18.79
CA LYS A 98 2.45 -0.06 18.65
C LYS A 98 1.65 -0.34 17.37
N PRO A 99 0.37 0.09 17.28
CA PRO A 99 -0.38 0.05 16.02
C PRO A 99 0.39 0.65 14.85
N GLY A 100 0.16 0.15 13.63
CA GLY A 100 0.87 0.53 12.41
C GLY A 100 2.25 -0.11 12.24
N THR A 101 2.89 -0.60 13.31
CA THR A 101 4.23 -1.22 13.21
C THR A 101 4.17 -2.64 12.64
N VAL A 102 4.89 -2.93 11.55
CA VAL A 102 4.97 -4.27 10.94
C VAL A 102 6.41 -4.65 10.58
N ASN A 103 6.68 -5.95 10.55
CA ASN A 103 7.87 -6.56 9.93
C ASN A 103 7.50 -7.10 8.56
N ILE A 104 8.35 -6.86 7.58
CA ILE A 104 8.17 -7.33 6.20
C ILE A 104 9.34 -8.18 5.75
N LYS A 105 9.06 -9.21 4.96
CA LYS A 105 10.03 -10.11 4.32
C LYS A 105 9.86 -10.10 2.80
N GLN A 106 10.86 -10.62 2.08
CA GLN A 106 10.86 -10.71 0.61
C GLN A 106 10.52 -9.38 -0.07
N ILE A 107 11.17 -8.31 0.42
CA ILE A 107 10.88 -6.94 0.03
C ILE A 107 11.33 -6.70 -1.41
N LYS A 108 10.42 -6.21 -2.24
CA LYS A 108 10.72 -5.57 -3.52
C LYS A 108 10.64 -4.06 -3.36
N LYS A 109 11.32 -3.33 -4.24
CA LYS A 109 11.35 -1.86 -4.23
C LYS A 109 10.92 -1.33 -5.58
N ILE A 110 10.16 -0.24 -5.57
CA ILE A 110 9.78 0.52 -6.76
C ILE A 110 9.92 2.00 -6.45
N LYS A 111 10.30 2.80 -7.46
CA LYS A 111 10.29 4.25 -7.34
C LYS A 111 9.12 4.81 -8.12
N VAL A 112 8.39 5.74 -7.51
CA VAL A 112 7.17 6.34 -8.06
C VAL A 112 7.12 7.83 -7.77
N THR A 113 6.37 8.57 -8.57
CA THR A 113 5.89 9.90 -8.20
C THR A 113 4.55 9.72 -7.47
N PRO A 114 4.34 10.35 -6.31
CA PRO A 114 3.05 10.34 -5.62
C PRO A 114 1.93 10.79 -6.55
N ARG A 115 0.80 10.08 -6.56
CA ARG A 115 -0.40 10.44 -7.31
C ARG A 115 -1.64 9.99 -6.57
N LEU A 116 -2.72 10.74 -6.69
CA LEU A 116 -4.04 10.37 -6.18
C LEU A 116 -4.98 10.09 -7.34
N LEU A 117 -5.76 9.03 -7.23
CA LEU A 117 -6.92 8.84 -8.08
C LEU A 117 -8.12 9.52 -7.39
N ASP A 118 -8.65 10.58 -7.99
CA ASP A 118 -9.81 11.34 -7.50
C ASP A 118 -10.88 11.36 -8.61
N ASP A 119 -12.08 10.87 -8.32
CA ASP A 119 -13.19 10.76 -9.29
C ASP A 119 -12.84 10.12 -10.66
N GLY A 120 -11.87 9.20 -10.69
CA GLY A 120 -11.43 8.50 -11.90
C GLY A 120 -10.32 9.21 -12.68
N GLU A 121 -9.85 10.37 -12.21
CA GLU A 121 -8.71 11.08 -12.78
C GLU A 121 -7.49 11.02 -11.85
N TRP A 122 -6.30 10.84 -12.43
CA TRP A 122 -5.04 10.86 -11.69
C TRP A 122 -4.56 12.30 -11.50
N ILE A 123 -4.56 12.76 -10.25
CA ILE A 123 -4.06 14.08 -9.85
C ILE A 123 -2.62 13.94 -9.34
N GLU A 124 -1.74 14.83 -9.82
CA GLU A 124 -0.33 14.95 -9.40
C GLU A 124 -0.14 15.83 -8.16
#